data_AF-A0A8D9DSV5-F1
#
_entry.id   AF-A0A8D9DSV5-F1
#
_cell.length_a   1.000
_cell.length_b   1.000
_cell.length_c   1.000
_cell.angle_alpha   90.00
_cell.angle_beta   90.00
_cell.angle_gamma   90.00
#
_symmetry.space_group_name_H-M   'P 1'
#
loop_
_entity.id
_entity.type
_entity.pdbx_description
1 polymer ?
#
loop_
_entity_poly.entity_id
_entity_poly.type
_entity_poly.pdbx_seq_one_letter_code
_entity_poly.pdbx_strand_id
1 'polypeptide(L)' 'MIDRVHWINKAKLVKFILDCQDLENGGISDRPDDDVNIYHTYFGVAGLSLLEYRGVKAIDPAYALLVDVINRIILNK' A
#
# COMPACT_ATOMS: atom_id res chain seq x y z
N MET A 1 -3.35 -0.88 -12.86
CA MET A 1 -1.99 -1.06 -12.29
C MET A 1 -1.04 -0.19 -13.08
N ILE A 2 -0.15 0.56 -12.42
CA ILE A 2 0.90 1.29 -13.15
C ILE A 2 1.79 0.22 -13.77
N ASP A 3 1.78 0.10 -15.10
CA ASP A 3 2.41 -0.95 -15.89
C ASP A 3 3.95 -0.85 -15.91
N ARG A 4 4.54 -0.57 -14.74
CA ARG A 4 5.96 -0.25 -14.54
C ARG A 4 6.52 -0.82 -13.23
N VAL A 5 5.74 -1.63 -12.49
CA VAL A 5 6.23 -2.29 -11.26
C VAL A 5 7.47 -3.15 -11.53
N HIS A 6 7.60 -3.69 -12.75
CA HIS A 6 8.79 -4.45 -13.18
C HIS A 6 10.07 -3.61 -13.29
N TRP A 7 10.01 -2.27 -13.19
CA TRP A 7 11.19 -1.40 -13.19
C TRP A 7 11.87 -1.30 -11.81
N ILE A 8 11.20 -1.74 -10.75
CA ILE A 8 11.70 -1.67 -9.38
C ILE A 8 11.91 -3.07 -8.81
N ASN A 9 12.75 -3.17 -7.78
CA ASN A 9 12.89 -4.41 -7.03
C ASN A 9 11.73 -4.56 -6.04
N LYS A 10 10.68 -5.27 -6.47
CA LYS A 10 9.47 -5.55 -5.69
C LYS A 10 9.77 -6.11 -4.29
N ALA A 11 10.63 -7.13 -4.20
CA ALA A 11 10.94 -7.79 -2.93
C ALA A 11 11.63 -6.86 -1.93
N LYS A 12 12.58 -6.03 -2.39
CA LYS A 12 13.25 -5.04 -1.54
C LYS A 12 12.29 -3.95 -1.05
N LEU A 13 11.39 -3.47 -1.90
CA LEU A 13 10.42 -2.46 -1.49
C LEU A 13 9.38 -3.02 -0.52
N VAL A 14 8.88 -4.24 -0.73
CA VAL A 14 8.00 -4.91 0.24
C VAL A 14 8.71 -5.03 1.58
N LYS A 15 9.96 -5.52 1.61
CA LYS A 15 10.73 -5.62 2.85
C LYS A 15 10.86 -4.26 3.55
N PHE A 16 11.22 -3.21 2.80
CA PHE A 16 11.34 -1.87 3.37
C PHE A 16 10.03 -1.38 4.01
N ILE A 17 8.88 -1.53 3.34
CA ILE A 17 7.59 -1.12 3.90
C ILE A 17 7.25 -1.91 5.18
N LEU A 18 7.55 -3.21 5.20
CA LEU A 18 7.33 -4.05 6.39
C LEU A 18 8.28 -3.69 7.54
N ASP A 19 9.51 -3.26 7.24
CA ASP A 19 10.47 -2.79 8.24
C ASP A 19 10.03 -1.45 8.89
N CYS A 20 9.13 -0.69 8.25
CA CYS A 20 8.52 0.53 8.81
C CYS A 20 7.31 0.25 9.73
N GLN A 21 6.96 -1.01 10.01
CA GLN A 21 5.84 -1.33 10.89
C GLN A 21 6.24 -1.24 12.36
N ASP A 22 5.37 -0.63 13.18
CA ASP A 22 5.43 -0.83 14.64
C ASP A 22 4.72 -2.15 14.98
N LEU A 23 5.47 -3.12 15.48
CA LEU A 23 4.94 -4.46 15.81
C LEU A 23 4.23 -4.51 17.17
N GLU A 24 4.40 -3.50 18.02
CA GLU A 24 3.77 -3.42 19.35
C GLU A 24 2.45 -2.65 19.27
N ASN A 25 2.45 -1.47 18.64
CA ASN A 25 1.29 -0.57 18.59
C ASN A 25 0.54 -0.60 17.24
N GLY A 26 1.14 -1.22 16.22
CA GLY A 26 0.62 -1.20 14.85
C GLY A 26 0.87 0.13 14.13
N GLY A 27 0.51 0.17 12.85
CA GLY A 27 0.78 1.32 11.98
C GLY A 27 2.07 1.17 11.18
N ILE A 28 2.31 2.14 10.29
CA ILE A 28 3.50 2.23 9.44
C ILE A 28 4.01 3.68 9.49
N SER A 29 5.32 3.85 9.62
CA SER A 29 6.03 5.13 9.56
C SER A 29 6.58 5.41 8.15
N ASP A 30 7.23 6.55 7.96
CA ASP A 30 7.92 6.91 6.71
C ASP A 30 9.21 6.10 6.50
N ARG A 31 9.88 5.72 7.59
CA ARG A 31 11.12 4.93 7.61
C ARG A 31 11.23 4.10 8.89
N PRO A 32 12.06 3.04 8.92
CA PRO A 32 12.24 2.24 10.13
C PRO A 32 12.66 3.11 11.32
N ASP A 33 12.18 2.73 12.50
CA ASP A 33 12.45 3.36 13.80
C ASP A 33 11.88 4.78 14.01
N ASP A 34 11.07 5.30 13.08
CA ASP A 34 10.32 6.57 13.24
C ASP A 34 8.88 6.34 13.74
N ASP A 35 8.25 7.40 14.27
CA ASP A 35 6.88 7.36 14.79
C ASP A 35 5.84 7.10 13.68
N VAL A 36 4.98 6.13 13.92
CA VAL A 36 3.87 5.79 13.01
C VAL A 36 2.81 6.87 12.96
N ASN A 37 2.14 6.99 11.81
CA ASN A 37 0.99 7.88 11.67
C ASN A 37 0.02 7.35 10.61
N ILE A 38 -1.21 7.87 10.62
CA ILE A 38 -2.27 7.40 9.73
C ILE A 38 -1.95 7.59 8.24
N TYR A 39 -1.21 8.65 7.90
CA TYR A 39 -0.84 8.97 6.53
C TYR A 39 0.09 7.88 5.96
N HIS A 40 1.18 7.58 6.67
CA HIS A 40 2.15 6.57 6.25
C HIS A 40 1.59 5.15 6.39
N THR A 41 0.74 4.90 7.38
CA THR A 41 0.00 3.64 7.50
C THR A 41 -0.82 3.35 6.26
N TYR A 42 -1.60 4.33 5.81
CA TYR A 42 -2.41 4.18 4.60
C TYR A 42 -1.54 3.96 3.35
N PHE A 43 -0.50 4.77 3.14
CA PHE A 43 0.35 4.64 1.95
C PHE A 43 1.22 3.40 1.96
N GLY A 44 1.66 2.92 3.12
CA GLY A 44 2.35 1.64 3.24
C GLY A 44 1.45 0.48 2.83
N VAL A 45 0.20 0.44 3.32
CA VAL A 45 -0.78 -0.60 2.93
C VAL A 45 -1.16 -0.47 1.45
N ALA A 46 -1.36 0.74 0.93
CA ALA A 46 -1.63 0.97 -0.50
C ALA A 46 -0.44 0.54 -1.38
N GLY A 47 0.79 0.83 -0.96
CA GLY A 47 2.00 0.37 -1.62
C GLY A 47 2.10 -1.15 -1.65
N LEU A 48 1.84 -1.82 -0.52
CA LEU A 48 1.78 -3.28 -0.45
C LEU A 48 0.70 -3.86 -1.39
N SER A 49 -0.46 -3.21 -1.49
CA SER A 49 -1.51 -3.58 -2.46
C SER A 49 -1.03 -3.50 -3.91
N LEU A 50 -0.37 -2.41 -4.29
CA LEU A 50 0.19 -2.23 -5.64
C LEU A 50 1.34 -3.20 -5.94
N LEU A 51 2.01 -3.68 -4.90
CA LEU A 51 3.02 -4.74 -4.96
C LEU A 51 2.39 -6.13 -4.79
N GLU A 52 1.07 -6.28 -4.94
CA GLU A 52 0.35 -7.56 -4.89
C GLU A 52 0.71 -8.39 -3.65
N TYR A 53 0.96 -7.71 -2.51
CA TYR A 53 1.26 -8.39 -1.26
C TYR A 53 0.02 -9.16 -0.79
N ARG A 54 0.23 -10.42 -0.39
CA ARG A 54 -0.88 -11.32 -0.04
C ARG A 54 -1.66 -10.76 1.15
N GLY A 55 -2.99 -10.86 1.08
CA GLY A 55 -3.89 -10.45 2.16
C GLY A 55 -4.32 -8.98 2.10
N VAL A 56 -3.83 -8.21 1.13
CA VAL A 56 -4.27 -6.84 0.89
C VAL A 56 -5.18 -6.80 -0.34
N LYS A 57 -6.29 -6.06 -0.25
CA LYS A 57 -7.20 -5.86 -1.38
C LYS A 57 -6.55 -4.99 -2.45
N ALA A 58 -6.87 -5.25 -3.72
CA ALA A 58 -6.38 -4.46 -4.84
C ALA A 58 -6.88 -3.00 -4.77
N ILE A 59 -5.95 -2.07 -4.99
CA ILE A 59 -6.19 -0.64 -5.02
C ILE A 59 -6.04 -0.09 -6.44
N ASP A 60 -6.89 0.85 -6.82
CA ASP A 60 -6.72 1.61 -8.04
C ASP A 60 -5.60 2.66 -7.84
N PRO A 61 -4.55 2.67 -8.68
CA PRO A 61 -3.42 3.57 -8.50
C PRO A 61 -3.72 5.04 -8.82
N ALA A 62 -4.78 5.35 -9.56
CA ALA A 62 -5.15 6.73 -9.89
C ALA A 62 -6.00 7.36 -8.78
N TYR A 63 -6.90 6.57 -8.18
CA TYR A 63 -7.78 7.06 -7.11
C TYR A 63 -7.25 6.79 -5.70
N ALA A 64 -6.26 5.91 -5.56
CA ALA A 64 -5.82 5.36 -4.28
C ALA A 64 -7.01 4.79 -3.45
N LEU A 65 -8.00 4.22 -4.11
CA LEU A 65 -9.15 3.58 -3.46
C LEU A 65 -9.26 2.14 -3.91
N LEU A 66 -9.93 1.32 -3.10
CA LEU A 66 -10.13 -0.09 -3.45
C LEU A 66 -10.89 -0.21 -4.79
N VAL A 67 -10.45 -1.13 -5.64
CA VAL A 67 -11.06 -1.34 -6.96
C VAL A 67 -12.55 -1.67 -6.85
N ASP A 68 -12.97 -2.43 -5.84
CA ASP A 68 -14.38 -2.76 -5.58
C ASP A 68 -15.22 -1.51 -5.24
N VAL A 69 -14.65 -0.55 -4.51
CA VAL A 69 -15.28 0.74 -4.18
C VAL A 69 -15.41 1.62 -5.42
N ILE A 70 -14.35 1.72 -6.24
CA ILE A 70 -14.38 2.49 -7.50
C ILE A 70 -15.42 1.93 -8.46
N ASN A 71 -15.45 0.60 -8.63
CA ASN A 71 -16.44 -0.07 -9.47
C ASN A 71 -17.86 0.25 -8.99
N ARG A 72 -18.11 0.20 -7.68
CA ARG A 72 -19.43 0.47 -7.09
C ARG A 72 -19.88 1.92 -7.27
N ILE A 73 -18.99 2.90 -7.13
CA ILE A 73 -19.38 4.31 -7.00
C ILE A 73 -19.19 5.10 -8.31
N ILE A 74 -18.16 4.78 -9.09
CA ILE A 74 -17.77 5.56 -10.27
C ILE A 74 -18.22 4.87 -11.56
N LEU A 75 -17.92 3.58 -11.71
CA LEU A 75 -18.04 2.89 -13.00
C LEU A 75 -19.39 2.19 -13.20
N ASN A 76 -20.09 1.79 -12.13
CA ASN A 76 -21.43 1.20 -12.19
C ASN A 76 -22.56 2.24 -12.09
N LYS A 77 -22.43 3.37 -12.79
CA LYS A 77 -23.60 4.22 -13.07
C LYS A 77 -24.44 3.63 -14.20
#